data_AF-A5VHX9-F1
#
_entry.id   AF-A5VHX9-F1
#
_cell.length_a   1.000
_cell.length_b   1.000
_cell.length_c   1.000
_cell.angle_alpha   90.00
_cell.angle_beta   90.00
_cell.angle_gamma   90.00
#
_symmetry.space_group_name_H-M   'P 1'
#
loop_
_entity.id
_entity.type
_entity.pdbx_description
1 polymer ?
#
loop_
_entity_poly.entity_id
_entity_poly.type
_entity_poly.pdbx_seq_one_letter_code
_entity_poly.pdbx_strand_id
1 'polypeptide(L)'
;MSALNKAGLINTVHGAADPALAKSPENISLYDIFLAIEGDAHLFTIDERTNPQCIVGGNIQETLDGFYQQAETAAKAKLAKTSLQDVIDTIRVKQAIKDAKKERGN
;
A
#
# COMPACT_ATOMS: atom_id res chain seq x y z
N MET A 1 8.55 1.85 -11.83
CA MET A 1 7.89 2.67 -12.88
C MET A 1 7.18 1.82 -13.94
N SER A 2 7.81 0.82 -14.55
CA SER A 2 7.14 -0.05 -15.56
C SER A 2 5.80 -0.62 -15.09
N ALA A 3 5.71 -1.10 -13.83
CA ALA A 3 4.49 -1.66 -13.29
C ALA A 3 3.35 -0.63 -13.14
N LEU A 4 3.64 0.57 -12.64
CA LEU A 4 2.67 1.69 -12.56
C LEU A 4 2.18 2.13 -13.95
N ASN A 5 3.07 2.15 -14.96
CA ASN A 5 2.70 2.49 -16.33
C ASN A 5 1.82 1.41 -16.97
N LYS A 6 2.14 0.12 -16.74
CA LYS A 6 1.30 -1.01 -17.16
C LYS A 6 -0.07 -1.01 -16.48
N ALA A 7 -0.13 -0.57 -15.23
CA ALA A 7 -1.37 -0.40 -14.48
C ALA A 7 -2.14 0.88 -14.85
N GLY A 8 -1.64 1.69 -15.79
CA GLY A 8 -2.30 2.92 -16.23
C GLY A 8 -2.40 3.99 -15.15
N LEU A 9 -1.48 3.99 -14.17
CA LEU A 9 -1.44 4.99 -13.10
C LEU A 9 -0.54 6.18 -13.46
N ILE A 10 0.46 5.93 -14.30
CA ILE A 10 1.36 6.95 -14.84
C ILE A 10 1.48 6.78 -16.36
N ASN A 11 1.81 7.86 -17.04
CA ASN A 11 2.23 7.88 -18.44
C ASN A 11 3.73 8.18 -18.49
N THR A 12 4.47 7.38 -19.26
CA THR A 12 5.89 7.61 -19.51
C THR A 12 6.13 7.76 -21.01
N VAL A 13 6.91 8.78 -21.41
CA VAL A 13 7.33 8.97 -22.81
C VAL A 13 8.67 8.28 -23.04
N HIS A 14 8.76 7.41 -24.04
CA HIS A 14 10.02 6.74 -24.36
C HIS A 14 11.08 7.76 -24.79
N GLY A 15 12.26 7.72 -24.15
CA GLY A 15 13.35 8.67 -24.42
C GLY A 15 13.26 10.01 -23.69
N ALA A 16 12.25 10.24 -22.83
CA ALA A 16 12.16 11.44 -22.00
C ALA A 16 11.91 11.08 -20.52
N ALA A 17 12.59 11.77 -19.61
CA ALA A 17 12.45 11.59 -18.16
C ALA A 17 11.31 12.46 -17.58
N ASP A 18 10.14 12.40 -18.19
CA ASP A 18 8.98 13.23 -17.83
C ASP A 18 7.72 12.37 -17.58
N PRO A 19 7.67 11.62 -16.47
CA PRO A 19 6.49 10.84 -16.12
C PRO A 19 5.38 11.75 -15.56
N ALA A 20 4.15 11.53 -16.03
CA ALA A 20 2.97 12.23 -15.54
C ALA A 20 1.94 11.25 -14.97
N LEU A 21 1.06 11.72 -14.07
CA LEU A 21 -0.09 10.92 -13.65
C LEU A 21 -1.04 10.70 -14.82
N ALA A 22 -1.53 9.48 -14.97
CA ALA A 22 -2.46 9.14 -16.04
C ALA A 22 -3.92 9.56 -15.74
N LYS A 23 -4.22 9.84 -14.47
CA LYS A 23 -5.52 10.30 -13.96
C LYS A 23 -5.34 11.23 -12.77
N SER A 24 -6.39 11.96 -12.38
CA SER A 24 -6.35 12.81 -11.18
C SER A 24 -5.92 11.99 -9.96
N PRO A 25 -5.04 12.50 -9.08
CA PRO A 25 -4.63 11.82 -7.84
C PRO A 25 -5.80 11.45 -6.92
N GLU A 26 -6.92 12.16 -7.02
CA GLU A 26 -8.17 11.87 -6.29
C GLU A 26 -8.76 10.51 -6.70
N ASN A 27 -8.51 10.09 -7.94
CA ASN A 27 -9.02 8.87 -8.55
C ASN A 27 -7.98 7.72 -8.52
N ILE A 28 -6.88 7.88 -7.78
CA ILE A 28 -5.86 6.85 -7.58
C ILE A 28 -5.93 6.44 -6.13
N SER A 29 -6.44 5.23 -5.85
CA SER A 29 -6.43 4.72 -4.48
C SER A 29 -5.05 4.17 -4.11
N LEU A 30 -4.73 4.13 -2.81
CA LEU A 30 -3.54 3.42 -2.35
C LEU A 30 -3.61 1.92 -2.64
N TYR A 31 -4.82 1.36 -2.78
CA TYR A 31 -5.00 -0.02 -3.21
C TYR A 31 -4.65 -0.23 -4.68
N ASP A 32 -4.97 0.71 -5.57
CA ASP A 32 -4.54 0.68 -6.97
C ASP A 32 -3.01 0.62 -7.07
N ILE A 33 -2.34 1.46 -6.27
CA ILE A 33 -0.88 1.52 -6.21
C ILE A 33 -0.32 0.22 -5.63
N PHE A 34 -0.91 -0.29 -4.55
CA PHE A 34 -0.53 -1.57 -3.95
C PHE A 34 -0.60 -2.70 -4.99
N LEU A 35 -1.74 -2.87 -5.67
CA LEU A 35 -1.94 -3.90 -6.68
C LEU A 35 -0.97 -3.74 -7.86
N ALA A 36 -0.67 -2.50 -8.27
CA ALA A 36 0.26 -2.24 -9.35
C ALA A 36 1.71 -2.62 -9.02
N ILE A 37 2.11 -2.62 -7.74
CA ILE A 37 3.49 -2.89 -7.31
C ILE A 37 3.65 -4.30 -6.76
N GLU A 38 2.77 -4.71 -5.85
CA GLU A 38 2.83 -5.97 -5.11
C GLU A 38 1.98 -7.07 -5.77
N GLY A 39 1.10 -6.73 -6.71
CA GLY A 39 0.15 -7.68 -7.29
C GLY A 39 -0.86 -8.16 -6.24
N ASP A 40 -1.14 -9.47 -6.25
CA ASP A 40 -2.02 -10.12 -5.27
C ASP A 40 -1.24 -10.76 -4.12
N ALA A 41 -0.11 -10.15 -3.74
CA ALA A 41 0.67 -10.63 -2.60
C ALA A 41 -0.16 -10.52 -1.30
N HIS A 42 -0.10 -11.59 -0.50
CA HIS A 42 -0.68 -11.60 0.83
C HIS A 42 0.07 -10.63 1.75
N LEU A 43 -0.67 -9.91 2.60
CA LEU A 43 -0.07 -9.03 3.61
C LEU A 43 0.59 -9.80 4.76
N PHE A 44 0.16 -11.04 4.98
CA PHE A 44 0.65 -11.90 6.05
C PHE A 44 1.12 -13.24 5.47
N THR A 45 2.27 -13.72 5.94
CA THR A 45 2.76 -15.05 5.63
C THR A 45 2.52 -15.97 6.82
N ILE A 46 2.07 -17.20 6.54
CA ILE A 46 1.91 -18.25 7.53
C ILE A 46 3.07 -19.24 7.36
N ASP A 47 3.70 -19.65 8.46
CA ASP A 47 4.75 -20.67 8.40
C ASP A 47 4.14 -22.05 8.12
N GLU A 48 4.54 -22.66 7.01
CA GLU A 48 4.08 -23.98 6.60
C GLU A 48 4.77 -25.11 7.39
N ARG A 49 5.89 -24.83 8.07
CA ARG A 49 6.72 -25.85 8.74
C ARG A 49 6.51 -25.86 10.24
N THR A 50 5.36 -26.37 10.65
CA THR A 50 5.04 -26.61 12.06
C THR A 50 5.10 -28.10 12.40
N ASN A 51 5.18 -28.45 13.68
CA ASN A 51 5.11 -29.85 14.12
C ASN A 51 3.65 -30.34 14.06
N PRO A 52 3.28 -31.28 13.16
CA PRO A 52 1.90 -31.74 13.03
C PRO A 52 1.41 -32.57 14.22
N GLN A 53 2.33 -33.11 15.03
CA GLN A 53 1.98 -33.89 16.24
C GLN A 53 1.69 -33.00 17.46
N CYS A 54 1.97 -31.69 17.37
CA CYS A 54 1.64 -30.73 18.41
C CYS A 54 0.23 -30.16 18.13
N ILE A 55 -0.63 -30.07 19.15
CA ILE A 55 -1.98 -29.50 19.01
C ILE A 55 -1.97 -28.09 18.40
N VAL A 56 -0.97 -27.27 18.73
CA VAL A 56 -0.81 -25.95 18.10
C VAL A 56 -0.30 -26.13 16.68
N GLY A 57 0.81 -26.85 16.51
CA GLY A 57 1.48 -26.96 15.21
C GLY A 57 0.59 -27.58 14.12
N GLY A 58 -0.22 -28.59 14.43
CA GLY A 58 -1.11 -29.23 13.46
C GLY A 58 -2.36 -28.42 13.08
N ASN A 59 -2.68 -27.34 13.81
CA ASN A 59 -3.90 -26.56 13.59
C ASN A 59 -3.65 -25.06 13.30
N ILE A 60 -2.45 -24.56 13.55
CA ILE A 60 -2.18 -23.11 13.55
C ILE A 60 -2.31 -22.49 12.15
N GLN A 61 -1.99 -23.20 11.07
CA GLN A 61 -2.09 -22.64 9.72
C GLN A 61 -3.53 -22.33 9.33
N GLU A 62 -4.43 -23.33 9.41
CA GLU A 62 -5.86 -23.13 9.11
C GLU A 62 -6.49 -22.12 10.06
N THR A 63 -6.10 -22.16 11.34
CA THR A 63 -6.57 -21.19 12.33
C THR A 63 -6.19 -19.76 11.94
N LEU A 64 -4.92 -19.52 11.60
CA LEU A 64 -4.43 -18.18 11.27
C LEU A 64 -4.93 -17.70 9.91
N ASP A 65 -5.12 -18.58 8.93
CA ASP A 65 -5.59 -18.22 7.59
C ASP A 65 -6.88 -17.41 7.65
N GLY A 66 -7.88 -17.90 8.38
CA GLY A 66 -9.16 -17.19 8.53
C GLY A 66 -9.02 -15.82 9.21
N PHE A 67 -8.17 -15.71 10.24
CA PHE A 67 -7.95 -14.42 10.92
C PHE A 67 -7.16 -13.43 10.05
N TYR A 68 -6.14 -13.92 9.34
CA TYR A 68 -5.27 -13.09 8.50
C TYR A 68 -6.01 -12.62 7.25
N GLN A 69 -6.85 -13.46 6.64
CA GLN A 69 -7.71 -13.04 5.52
C GLN A 69 -8.65 -11.90 5.92
N GLN A 70 -9.25 -11.97 7.12
CA GLN A 70 -10.11 -10.89 7.63
C GLN A 70 -9.33 -9.59 7.85
N ALA A 71 -8.16 -9.68 8.49
CA ALA A 71 -7.29 -8.52 8.71
C ALA A 71 -6.79 -7.91 7.39
N GLU A 72 -6.41 -8.76 6.43
CA GLU A 72 -5.95 -8.35 5.11
C GLU A 72 -7.06 -7.68 4.31
N THR A 73 -8.27 -8.23 4.35
CA THR A 73 -9.45 -7.62 3.71
C THR A 73 -9.73 -6.23 4.30
N ALA A 74 -9.66 -6.08 5.62
CA ALA A 74 -9.85 -4.80 6.27
C ALA A 74 -8.76 -3.78 5.88
N ALA A 75 -7.50 -4.22 5.80
CA ALA A 75 -6.39 -3.38 5.36
C ALA A 75 -6.55 -2.95 3.88
N LYS A 76 -6.82 -3.89 2.97
CA LYS A 76 -7.07 -3.61 1.55
C LYS A 76 -8.25 -2.65 1.37
N ALA A 77 -9.34 -2.84 2.12
CA ALA A 77 -10.48 -1.93 2.12
C ALA A 77 -10.13 -0.51 2.62
N LYS A 78 -9.25 -0.39 3.61
CA LYS A 78 -8.76 0.92 4.06
C LYS A 78 -7.91 1.61 2.99
N LEU A 79 -7.03 0.87 2.32
CA LEU A 79 -6.21 1.39 1.22
C LEU A 79 -7.09 1.84 0.04
N ALA A 80 -8.14 1.09 -0.30
CA ALA A 80 -9.06 1.43 -1.37
C ALA A 80 -9.84 2.73 -1.10
N LYS A 81 -10.08 3.05 0.18
CA LYS A 81 -10.75 4.29 0.62
C LYS A 81 -9.80 5.48 0.80
N THR A 82 -8.50 5.31 0.58
CA THR A 82 -7.51 6.37 0.75
C THR A 82 -6.92 6.71 -0.61
N SER A 83 -7.06 7.96 -1.05
CA SER A 83 -6.56 8.42 -2.35
C SER A 83 -5.10 8.88 -2.28
N LEU A 84 -4.45 8.96 -3.44
CA LEU A 84 -3.13 9.60 -3.56
C LEU A 84 -3.20 11.08 -3.19
N GLN A 85 -4.33 11.75 -3.48
CA GLN A 85 -4.55 13.14 -3.09
C GLN A 85 -4.50 13.31 -1.56
N ASP A 86 -5.13 12.42 -0.80
CA ASP A 86 -5.09 12.43 0.67
C ASP A 86 -3.65 12.38 1.20
N VAL A 87 -2.79 11.58 0.54
CA VAL A 87 -1.37 11.48 0.89
C VAL A 87 -0.63 12.77 0.57
N ILE A 88 -0.83 13.34 -0.62
CA ILE A 88 -0.21 14.61 -1.05
C ILE A 88 -0.55 15.73 -0.07
N ASP A 89 -1.83 15.87 0.29
CA ASP A 89 -2.27 16.92 1.19
C ASP A 89 -1.75 16.72 2.60
N THR A 90 -1.75 15.47 3.08
CA THR A 90 -1.15 15.12 4.38
C THR A 90 0.34 15.48 4.43
N ILE A 91 1.10 15.24 3.35
CA ILE A 91 2.52 15.62 3.26
C ILE A 91 2.68 17.13 3.34
N ARG A 92 1.88 17.90 2.58
CA ARG A 92 1.93 19.37 2.58
C ARG A 92 1.66 19.95 3.96
N VAL A 93 0.63 19.45 4.66
CA VAL A 93 0.31 19.84 6.03
C VAL A 93 1.49 19.54 6.97
N LYS A 94 2.05 18.33 6.90
CA LYS A 94 3.20 17.95 7.73
C LYS A 94 4.43 18.82 7.46
N GLN A 95 4.66 19.20 6.20
CA GLN A 95 5.77 20.06 5.82
C GLN A 95 5.60 21.49 6.39
N ALA A 96 4.40 22.08 6.24
CA ALA A 96 4.10 23.40 6.80
C ALA A 96 4.29 23.43 8.34
N ILE A 97 3.88 22.37 9.04
CA ILE A 97 4.13 22.24 10.48
C ILE A 97 5.62 22.20 10.81
N LYS A 98 6.44 21.51 10.01
CA LYS A 98 7.89 21.44 10.22
C LYS A 98 8.54 22.81 10.03
N ASP A 99 8.13 23.55 9.00
CA ASP A 99 8.72 24.86 8.70
C ASP A 99 8.37 25.90 9.76
N ALA A 100 7.11 25.94 10.21
CA ALA A 100 6.69 26.80 11.33
C ALA A 100 7.43 26.48 12.65
N LYS A 101 7.82 25.21 12.88
CA LYS A 101 8.62 24.84 14.05
C LYS A 101 10.07 25.31 13.95
N LYS A 102 10.66 25.30 12.74
CA LYS A 102 12.02 25.81 12.51
C LYS A 102 12.10 27.32 12.74
N GLU A 103 11.09 28.06 12.28
CA GLU A 103 11.00 29.52 12.46
C GLU A 103 10.84 29.95 13.92
N ARG A 104 10.24 29.11 14.77
CA ARG A 104 10.08 29.36 16.21
C ARG A 104 11.27 28.92 17.06
N GLY A 105 12.11 28.04 16.53
CA GLY A 105 13.30 27.52 17.20
C GLY A 105 14.59 28.27 16.86
N ASN A 106 14.49 29.31 16.03
CA ASN A 106 15.55 30.22 15.61
C ASN A 106 15.21 31.64 16.07
#